data_AF-A0A4Y2T7R5-F1
#
_entry.id   AF-A0A4Y2T7R5-F1
#
_cell.length_a   1.000
_cell.length_b   1.000
_cell.length_c   1.000
_cell.angle_alpha   90.00
_cell.angle_beta   90.00
_cell.angle_gamma   90.00
#
_symmetry.space_group_name_H-M   'P 1'
#
loop_
_entity.id
_entity.type
_entity.pdbx_description
1 polymer ?
#
loop_
_entity_poly.entity_id
_entity_poly.type
_entity_poly.pdbx_seq_one_letter_code
_entity_poly.pdbx_strand_id
1 'polypeptide(L)'
;MQYYELDPVHFVTSAKLTWNAGLKFTKVELQLLSNVNDYIWFESQMRGGICFSGKRYEKENNPYISETYNDSKPLKYILALDANNLYGYVMSQSLPVGNFSWLTYEEIQNFDRGRCELSRKSTSENK
;
A
#
# COMPACT_ATOMS: atom_id res chain seq x y z
N MET A 1 -15.28 6.27 19.34
CA MET A 1 -14.21 5.77 20.24
C MET A 1 -14.64 4.71 21.24
N GLN A 2 -15.86 4.74 21.77
CA GLN A 2 -16.40 3.68 22.64
C GLN A 2 -16.23 2.27 22.03
N TYR A 3 -16.40 2.13 20.70
CA TYR A 3 -16.16 0.89 19.98
C TYR A 3 -14.75 0.30 20.14
N TYR A 4 -13.71 1.14 20.17
CA TYR A 4 -12.32 0.71 20.39
C TYR A 4 -11.92 0.80 21.87
N GLU A 5 -12.79 1.32 22.73
CA GLU A 5 -12.55 1.63 24.15
C GLU A 5 -11.21 2.36 24.38
N LEU A 6 -10.93 3.37 23.55
CA LEU A 6 -9.78 4.25 23.70
C LEU A 6 -10.30 5.67 23.89
N ASP A 7 -9.83 6.38 24.90
CA ASP A 7 -10.19 7.78 25.13
C ASP A 7 -9.29 8.70 24.28
N PRO A 8 -9.84 9.49 23.33
CA PRO A 8 -9.08 10.46 22.54
C PRO A 8 -8.20 11.40 23.36
N VAL A 9 -8.58 11.75 24.59
CA VAL A 9 -7.86 12.74 25.41
C VAL A 9 -6.45 12.27 25.78
N HIS A 10 -6.18 10.97 25.70
CA HIS A 10 -4.86 10.39 25.96
C HIS A 10 -3.92 10.42 24.74
N PHE A 11 -4.36 10.97 23.60
CA PHE A 11 -3.60 10.97 22.36
C PHE A 11 -3.35 12.40 21.87
N VAL A 12 -2.08 12.71 21.62
CA VAL A 12 -1.65 14.02 21.11
C VAL A 12 -2.10 14.26 19.66
N THR A 13 -2.20 13.19 18.86
CA THR A 13 -2.59 13.27 17.45
C THR A 13 -3.60 12.20 17.08
N SER A 14 -4.43 12.50 16.09
CA SER A 14 -5.36 11.54 15.49
C SER A 14 -4.63 10.34 14.90
N ALA A 15 -3.44 10.52 14.32
CA ALA A 15 -2.63 9.42 13.80
C ALA A 15 -2.24 8.43 14.90
N LYS A 16 -1.81 8.91 16.09
CA LYS A 16 -1.48 8.05 17.23
C LYS A 16 -2.72 7.30 17.73
N LEU A 17 -3.87 7.95 17.76
CA LEU A 17 -5.15 7.32 18.11
C LEU A 17 -5.53 6.21 17.12
N THR A 18 -5.51 6.52 15.82
CA THR A 18 -5.86 5.57 14.76
C THR A 18 -4.92 4.37 14.74
N TRP A 19 -3.61 4.59 14.92
CA TRP A 19 -2.62 3.52 15.02
C TRP A 19 -2.90 2.57 16.18
N ASN A 20 -3.13 3.11 17.38
CA ASN A 20 -3.44 2.30 18.56
C ASN A 20 -4.80 1.59 18.44
N ALA A 21 -5.81 2.24 17.85
CA ALA A 21 -7.09 1.60 17.56
C ALA A 21 -6.92 0.42 16.60
N GLY A 22 -6.11 0.58 15.55
CA GLY A 22 -5.77 -0.48 14.60
C GLY A 22 -5.10 -1.67 15.28
N LEU A 23 -4.05 -1.44 16.04
CA LEU A 23 -3.35 -2.50 16.79
C LEU A 23 -4.25 -3.20 17.80
N LYS A 24 -5.08 -2.44 18.55
CA LYS A 24 -6.02 -3.02 19.51
C LYS A 24 -7.09 -3.86 18.84
N PHE A 25 -7.57 -3.44 17.67
CA PHE A 25 -8.58 -4.16 16.89
C PHE A 25 -8.03 -5.46 16.29
N THR A 26 -6.85 -5.40 15.66
CA THR A 26 -6.26 -6.58 14.99
C THR A 26 -5.54 -7.52 15.95
N LYS A 27 -5.14 -7.03 17.13
CA LYS A 27 -4.32 -7.74 18.12
C LYS A 27 -2.99 -8.25 17.55
N VAL A 28 -2.51 -7.59 16.49
CA VAL A 28 -1.24 -7.94 15.85
C VAL A 28 -0.07 -7.51 16.73
N GLU A 29 0.91 -8.38 16.88
CA GLU A 29 2.18 -8.05 17.52
C GLU A 29 3.21 -7.75 16.44
N LEU A 30 3.72 -6.51 16.43
CA LEU A 30 4.75 -6.08 15.50
C LEU A 30 6.13 -6.33 16.09
N GLN A 31 7.03 -6.91 15.30
CA GLN A 31 8.43 -7.06 15.70
C GLN A 31 9.08 -5.68 15.84
N LEU A 32 9.67 -5.42 17.01
CA LEU A 32 10.50 -4.25 17.22
C LEU A 32 11.86 -4.44 16.52
N LEU A 33 12.24 -3.47 15.66
CA LEU A 33 13.57 -3.42 15.07
C LEU A 33 14.58 -2.91 16.09
N SER A 34 15.29 -3.82 16.76
CA SER A 34 16.28 -3.44 17.79
C SER A 34 17.65 -3.05 17.23
N ASN A 35 17.98 -3.47 16.01
CA ASN A 35 19.25 -3.13 15.36
C ASN A 35 19.09 -1.86 14.50
N VAL A 36 19.98 -0.90 14.72
CA VAL A 36 19.99 0.38 13.98
C VAL A 36 20.23 0.20 12.49
N ASN A 37 21.04 -0.78 12.08
CA ASN A 37 21.33 -1.02 10.67
C ASN A 37 20.10 -1.56 9.93
N ASP A 38 19.33 -2.44 10.57
CA ASP A 38 18.07 -2.95 10.01
C ASP A 38 17.08 -1.79 9.82
N TYR A 39 16.94 -0.93 10.83
CA TYR A 39 16.09 0.26 10.77
C TYR A 39 16.47 1.19 9.61
N ILE A 40 17.77 1.56 9.51
CA ILE A 40 18.26 2.42 8.42
C ILE A 40 18.02 1.77 7.07
N TRP A 41 18.19 0.44 6.97
CA TRP A 41 17.91 -0.26 5.74
C TRP A 41 16.44 -0.14 5.35
N PHE A 42 15.50 -0.43 6.26
CA PHE A 42 14.06 -0.28 5.98
C PHE A 42 13.70 1.14 5.54
N GLU A 43 14.13 2.15 6.29
CA GLU A 43 13.91 3.56 5.95
C GLU A 43 14.47 3.90 4.55
N SER A 44 15.65 3.39 4.21
CA SER A 44 16.26 3.61 2.88
C SER A 44 15.48 2.97 1.72
N GLN A 45 14.68 1.94 2.00
CA GLN A 45 13.86 1.25 1.00
C GLN A 45 12.44 1.84 0.90
N MET A 46 11.99 2.64 1.88
CA MET A 46 10.67 3.28 1.82
C MET A 46 10.58 4.27 0.66
N ARG A 47 9.44 4.23 -0.04
CA ARG A 47 9.12 5.15 -1.14
C ARG A 47 7.72 5.70 -0.91
N GLY A 48 7.52 6.96 -1.31
CA GLY A 48 6.20 7.60 -1.26
C GLY A 48 5.32 7.20 -2.46
N GLY A 49 4.30 8.01 -2.71
CA GLY A 49 3.43 7.84 -3.88
C GLY A 49 4.22 7.96 -5.19
N ILE A 50 3.85 7.14 -6.18
CA ILE A 50 4.41 7.21 -7.52
C ILE A 50 3.75 8.36 -8.27
N CYS A 51 4.56 9.31 -8.75
CA CYS A 51 4.11 10.36 -9.66
C CYS A 51 4.85 10.19 -10.99
N PHE A 52 4.10 10.00 -12.07
CA PHE A 52 4.64 9.82 -13.41
C PHE A 52 4.01 10.82 -14.38
N SER A 53 4.85 11.62 -15.04
CA SER A 53 4.45 12.53 -16.11
C SER A 53 5.12 12.09 -17.41
N GLY A 54 4.49 11.17 -18.13
CA GLY A 54 5.03 10.64 -19.40
C GLY A 54 4.91 11.66 -20.54
N LYS A 55 3.68 12.08 -20.85
CA LYS A 55 3.38 13.08 -21.89
C LYS A 55 2.67 14.28 -21.25
N ARG A 56 3.30 15.46 -21.33
CA ARG A 56 2.81 16.69 -20.65
C ARG A 56 1.54 17.28 -21.26
N TYR A 57 1.35 17.11 -22.56
CA TYR A 57 0.16 17.59 -23.25
C TYR A 57 -0.28 16.56 -24.28
N GLU A 58 -1.55 16.20 -24.23
CA GLU A 58 -2.21 15.42 -25.25
C GLU A 58 -3.59 16.03 -25.48
N LYS A 59 -4.02 16.05 -26.74
CA LYS A 59 -5.35 16.52 -27.11
C LYS A 59 -6.17 15.34 -27.60
N GLU A 60 -7.32 15.13 -26.99
CA GLU A 60 -8.30 14.15 -27.40
C GLU A 60 -8.90 14.47 -28.79
N ASN A 61 -9.44 13.43 -29.43
CA ASN A 61 -10.31 13.55 -30.60
C ASN A 61 -11.45 12.56 -30.39
N ASN A 62 -12.42 12.99 -29.60
CA ASN A 62 -13.50 12.15 -29.08
C ASN A 62 -14.84 12.57 -29.73
N PRO A 63 -15.56 11.67 -30.43
CA PRO A 63 -16.86 11.97 -31.05
C PRO A 63 -17.93 12.44 -30.07
N TYR A 64 -17.79 12.11 -28.78
CA TYR A 64 -18.70 12.55 -27.73
C TYR A 64 -18.50 14.03 -27.31
N ILE A 65 -17.47 14.70 -27.82
CA ILE A 65 -17.17 16.12 -27.59
C ILE A 65 -17.26 16.86 -28.93
N SER A 66 -18.48 17.23 -29.32
CA SER A 66 -18.76 17.76 -30.65
C SER A 66 -18.03 19.06 -30.99
N GLU A 67 -17.67 19.87 -29.99
CA GLU A 67 -17.04 21.17 -30.19
C GLU A 67 -15.59 21.05 -30.70
N THR A 68 -14.92 19.94 -30.40
CA THR A 68 -13.49 19.73 -30.72
C THR A 68 -13.22 18.54 -31.63
N TYR A 69 -14.23 17.72 -31.91
CA TYR A 69 -14.14 16.54 -32.77
C TYR A 69 -13.82 16.91 -34.23
N ASN A 70 -12.96 16.10 -34.85
CA ASN A 70 -12.63 16.21 -36.27
C ASN A 70 -12.57 14.80 -36.89
N ASP A 71 -13.47 14.54 -37.82
CA ASP A 71 -13.63 13.24 -38.50
C ASP A 71 -12.43 12.89 -39.40
N SER A 72 -11.65 13.88 -39.82
CA SER A 72 -10.42 13.68 -40.58
C SER A 72 -9.22 13.25 -39.71
N LYS A 73 -9.37 13.19 -38.38
CA LYS A 73 -8.31 12.79 -37.44
C LYS A 73 -8.65 11.45 -36.79
N PRO A 74 -7.65 10.64 -36.40
CA PRO A 74 -7.89 9.38 -35.70
C PRO A 74 -8.57 9.63 -34.34
N LEU A 75 -9.41 8.70 -33.92
CA LEU A 75 -10.06 8.75 -32.60
C LEU A 75 -9.01 8.69 -31.49
N LYS A 76 -9.18 9.53 -30.48
CA LYS A 76 -8.29 9.55 -29.30
C LYS A 76 -9.08 9.91 -28.05
N TYR A 77 -8.94 9.08 -27.03
CA TYR A 77 -9.58 9.24 -25.73
C TYR A 77 -8.51 9.45 -24.66
N ILE A 78 -8.84 10.24 -23.64
CA ILE A 78 -8.02 10.41 -22.44
C ILE A 78 -8.79 9.77 -21.29
N LEU A 79 -8.16 8.83 -20.59
CA LEU A 79 -8.75 8.13 -19.45
C LEU A 79 -8.12 8.65 -18.16
N ALA A 80 -8.97 9.08 -17.22
CA ALA A 80 -8.57 9.40 -15.85
C ALA A 80 -9.22 8.39 -14.91
N LEU A 81 -8.40 7.62 -14.19
CA LEU A 81 -8.83 6.67 -13.18
C LEU A 81 -8.30 7.11 -11.82
N ASP A 82 -9.11 6.95 -10.79
CA ASP A 82 -8.72 7.16 -9.41
C ASP A 82 -9.10 5.94 -8.56
N ALA A 83 -8.21 5.57 -7.64
CA ALA A 83 -8.43 4.45 -6.74
C ALA A 83 -8.99 4.95 -5.40
N ASN A 84 -10.25 4.61 -5.13
CA ASN A 84 -10.89 4.93 -3.86
C ASN A 84 -10.16 4.27 -2.68
N ASN A 85 -9.58 5.09 -1.79
CA ASN A 85 -8.89 4.64 -0.58
C ASN A 85 -7.75 3.63 -0.86
N LEU A 86 -6.84 3.98 -1.78
CA LEU A 86 -5.72 3.12 -2.18
C LEU A 86 -4.92 2.56 -0.99
N TYR A 87 -4.50 3.41 -0.05
CA TYR A 87 -3.74 2.96 1.12
C TYR A 87 -4.57 2.06 2.04
N GLY A 88 -5.84 2.38 2.29
CA GLY A 88 -6.71 1.52 3.09
C GLY A 88 -6.95 0.16 2.46
N TYR A 89 -7.06 0.09 1.13
CA TYR A 89 -7.13 -1.18 0.41
C TYR A 89 -5.84 -1.99 0.60
N VAL A 90 -4.66 -1.38 0.43
CA VAL A 90 -3.38 -2.08 0.64
C VAL A 90 -3.21 -2.52 2.09
N MET A 91 -3.64 -1.71 3.06
CA MET A 91 -3.62 -2.05 4.49
C MET A 91 -4.57 -3.20 4.86
N SER A 92 -5.55 -3.53 4.02
CA SER A 92 -6.42 -4.70 4.20
C SER A 92 -5.80 -6.00 3.66
N GLN A 93 -4.69 -5.91 2.92
CA GLN A 93 -3.95 -7.07 2.45
C GLN A 93 -3.02 -7.58 3.55
N SER A 94 -2.47 -8.79 3.37
CA SER A 94 -1.46 -9.30 4.30
C SER A 94 -0.20 -8.43 4.20
N LEU A 95 0.31 -7.98 5.34
CA LEU A 95 1.52 -7.15 5.45
C LEU A 95 2.58 -7.88 6.29
N PRO A 96 3.87 -7.58 6.09
CA PRO A 96 4.92 -8.10 6.96
C PRO A 96 4.80 -7.51 8.37
N VAL A 97 4.77 -8.37 9.39
CA VAL A 97 4.63 -7.98 10.80
C VAL A 97 5.85 -8.33 11.65
N GLY A 98 6.71 -9.23 11.17
CA GLY A 98 7.90 -9.69 11.88
C GLY A 98 8.59 -10.88 11.22
N ASN A 99 9.47 -11.53 11.99
CA ASN A 99 10.43 -12.56 11.57
C ASN A 99 11.40 -12.07 10.47
N PHE A 100 11.84 -10.82 10.59
CA PHE A 100 12.83 -10.26 9.68
C PHE A 100 14.20 -10.91 9.92
N SER A 101 14.83 -11.34 8.84
CA SER A 101 16.19 -11.88 8.85
C SER A 101 16.89 -11.55 7.54
N TRP A 102 18.21 -11.42 7.63
CA TRP A 102 19.05 -11.26 6.45
C TRP A 102 19.25 -12.61 5.79
N LEU A 103 18.98 -12.67 4.49
CA LEU A 103 19.25 -13.87 3.70
C LEU A 103 20.75 -13.98 3.41
N THR A 104 21.26 -15.21 3.43
CA THR A 104 22.59 -15.56 2.95
C THR A 104 22.67 -15.40 1.43
N TYR A 105 23.89 -15.37 0.90
CA TYR A 105 24.10 -15.23 -0.55
C TYR A 105 23.45 -16.38 -1.35
N GLU A 106 23.52 -17.61 -0.84
CA GLU A 106 22.91 -18.78 -1.46
C GLU A 106 21.38 -18.71 -1.45
N GLU A 107 20.78 -18.23 -0.36
CA GLU A 107 19.33 -18.02 -0.27
C GLU A 107 18.85 -16.92 -1.22
N ILE A 108 19.63 -15.84 -1.38
CA ILE A 108 19.32 -14.76 -2.33
C ILE A 108 19.34 -15.29 -3.77
N GLN A 109 20.33 -16.12 -4.13
CA GLN A 109 20.42 -16.69 -5.47
C GLN A 109 19.23 -17.60 -5.80
N ASN A 110 18.73 -18.32 -4.79
CA ASN A 110 17.60 -19.23 -4.93
C ASN A 110 16.25 -18.56 -4.60
N PHE A 111 16.22 -17.24 -4.39
CA PHE A 111 15.02 -16.53 -3.97
C PHE A 111 14.01 -16.43 -5.13
N ASP A 112 12.91 -17.17 -5.00
CA ASP A 112 11.80 -17.16 -5.96
C ASP A 112 10.95 -15.89 -5.80
N ARG A 113 11.18 -14.92 -6.69
CA ARG A 113 10.44 -13.65 -6.72
C ARG A 113 8.95 -13.83 -7.05
N GLY A 114 8.58 -14.93 -7.69
CA GLY A 114 7.19 -15.24 -8.06
C GLY A 114 6.38 -15.83 -6.91
N ARG A 115 7.05 -16.36 -5.87
CA ARG A 115 6.42 -17.03 -4.72
C ARG A 115 6.18 -16.13 -3.52
N CYS A 116 6.26 -14.81 -3.69
CA CYS A 116 5.83 -13.84 -2.68
C CYS A 116 4.28 -13.81 -2.56
N GLU A 117 3.65 -14.98 -2.48
CA GLU A 117 2.35 -15.11 -1.87
C GLU A 117 2.59 -15.06 -0.37
N LEU A 118 2.33 -13.89 0.20
CA LEU A 118 2.08 -13.70 1.63
C LEU A 118 1.36 -14.94 2.15
N SER A 119 2.02 -15.68 3.03
CA SER A 119 1.54 -16.96 3.53
C SER A 119 0.08 -16.84 3.97
N ARG A 120 -0.85 -17.23 3.10
CA ARG A 120 -2.20 -17.59 3.48
C ARG A 120 -2.07 -18.90 4.22
N LYS A 121 -1.61 -18.85 5.48
CA LYS A 121 -2.04 -19.86 6.42
C LYS A 121 -3.54 -19.64 6.55
N SER A 122 -4.28 -20.40 5.75
CA SER A 122 -5.68 -20.68 6.04
C SER A 122 -5.73 -21.14 7.49
N THR A 123 -6.21 -20.29 8.38
CA THR A 123 -6.94 -20.75 9.56
C THR A 123 -8.19 -21.44 9.02
N SER A 124 -8.00 -22.68 8.60
CA SER A 124 -9.02 -23.70 8.75
C SER A 124 -9.26 -23.90 10.25
N GLU A 125 -10.51 -24.23 10.58
CA GLU A 125 -11.07 -24.48 11.91
C GLU A 125 -11.66 -23.24 12.59
N ASN A 126 -12.87 -23.24 13.13
CA ASN A 126 -14.02 -24.16 13.09
C ASN A 126 -15.11 -23.43 13.91
N LYS A 127 -16.31 -23.26 13.35
CA LYS A 127 -17.55 -22.82 14.02
C LYS A 127 -17.62 -21.42 14.62
#